data_AF-A0A7Y4C3D9-F1
#
_entry.id   AF-A0A7Y4C3D9-F1
#
_cell.length_a   1.000
_cell.length_b   1.000
_cell.length_c   1.000
_cell.angle_alpha   90.00
_cell.angle_beta   90.00
_cell.angle_gamma   90.00
#
_symmetry.space_group_name_H-M   'P 1'
#
loop_
_entity.id
_entity.type
_entity.pdbx_description
1 polymer ?
#
loop_
_entity_poly.entity_id
_entity_poly.type
_entity_poly.pdbx_seq_one_letter_code
_entity_poly.pdbx_strand_id
1 'polypeptide(L)'
;MEIVGVTACISGVAHTYMAAELLEKSSKKAGYKINVETQGALGSENQLTEQQIENASVAVIISDINIEGIERFNQMRIVRCSIAYYLRNADEVMLAIEKVRLAPPNSEIVL
;
A
#
# COMPACT_ATOMS: atom_id res chain seq x y z
N MET A 1 13.80 -5.55 -0.05
CA MET A 1 12.54 -6.09 -0.62
C MET A 1 11.90 -4.99 -1.45
N GLU A 2 11.19 -5.35 -2.52
CA GLU A 2 10.38 -4.41 -3.30
C GLU A 2 8.92 -4.59 -2.91
N ILE A 3 8.24 -3.48 -2.58
CA ILE A 3 6.82 -3.45 -2.25
C ILE A 3 6.13 -2.38 -3.07
N VAL A 4 4.82 -2.50 -3.24
CA VAL A 4 4.00 -1.48 -3.88
C VAL A 4 2.89 -1.02 -2.94
N GLY A 5 2.59 0.26 -2.96
CA GLY A 5 1.58 0.88 -2.11
C GLY A 5 0.47 1.50 -2.95
N VAL A 6 -0.77 1.40 -2.50
CA VAL A 6 -1.88 2.22 -2.99
C VAL A 6 -2.47 2.95 -1.79
N THR A 7 -2.53 4.27 -1.86
CA THR A 7 -3.21 5.08 -0.85
C THR A 7 -4.44 5.74 -1.47
N ALA A 8 -5.59 5.68 -0.80
CA ALA A 8 -6.79 6.31 -1.36
C ALA A 8 -7.81 6.77 -0.32
N CYS A 9 -8.32 7.99 -0.50
CA CYS A 9 -9.34 8.61 0.33
C CYS A 9 -10.31 9.40 -0.55
N ILE A 10 -11.58 9.51 -0.14
CA ILE A 10 -12.66 10.18 -0.91
C ILE A 10 -12.24 11.57 -1.40
N SER A 11 -11.65 12.39 -0.52
CA SER A 11 -11.23 13.76 -0.88
C SER A 11 -9.95 13.79 -1.71
N GLY A 12 -9.07 12.79 -1.59
CA GLY A 12 -7.87 12.66 -2.40
C GLY A 12 -6.71 13.61 -2.10
N VAL A 13 -6.87 14.60 -1.20
CA VAL A 13 -5.93 15.74 -1.13
C VAL A 13 -5.01 15.79 0.09
N ALA A 14 -5.45 15.41 1.29
CA ALA A 14 -4.60 15.53 2.48
C ALA A 14 -4.13 14.15 2.95
N HIS A 15 -5.07 13.32 3.38
CA HIS A 15 -4.72 12.07 4.02
C HIS A 15 -4.11 11.03 3.06
N THR A 16 -4.45 11.09 1.77
CA THR A 16 -3.82 10.26 0.73
C THR A 16 -2.31 10.50 0.66
N TYR A 17 -1.88 11.76 0.46
CA TYR A 17 -0.45 12.07 0.40
C TYR A 17 0.26 11.89 1.74
N MET A 18 -0.41 12.20 2.87
CA MET A 18 0.18 11.96 4.19
C MET A 18 0.47 10.47 4.41
N ALA A 19 -0.47 9.59 4.03
CA ALA A 19 -0.27 8.15 4.11
C ALA A 19 0.84 7.69 3.17
N ALA A 20 0.88 8.22 1.94
CA ALA A 20 1.92 7.88 0.96
C ALA A 20 3.32 8.27 1.45
N GLU A 21 3.51 9.51 1.90
CA GLU A 21 4.79 10.00 2.41
C GLU A 21 5.24 9.22 3.65
N LEU A 22 4.30 8.90 4.56
CA LEU A 22 4.60 8.08 5.73
C LEU A 22 5.01 6.65 5.32
N LEU A 23 4.37 6.06 4.31
CA LEU A 23 4.72 4.75 3.77
C LEU A 23 6.09 4.73 3.10
N GLU A 24 6.43 5.75 2.33
CA GLU A 24 7.77 5.92 1.78
C GLU A 24 8.84 6.02 2.86
N LYS A 25 8.59 6.85 3.89
CA LYS A 25 9.50 7.02 5.03
C LYS A 25 9.70 5.71 5.81
N SER A 26 8.61 5.03 6.16
CA SER A 26 8.64 3.77 6.90
C SER A 26 9.34 2.66 6.11
N SER A 27 9.07 2.58 4.81
CA SER A 27 9.72 1.63 3.90
C SER A 27 11.21 1.90 3.77
N LYS A 28 11.61 3.17 3.60
CA LYS A 28 13.02 3.57 3.53
C LYS A 28 13.76 3.25 4.84
N LYS A 29 13.12 3.49 5.99
CA LYS A 29 13.66 3.13 7.31
C LYS A 29 13.88 1.62 7.45
N ALA A 30 13.00 0.81 6.87
CA ALA A 30 13.12 -0.65 6.85
C ALA A 30 14.05 -1.19 5.74
N GLY A 31 14.59 -0.33 4.86
CA GLY A 31 15.45 -0.74 3.74
C GLY A 31 14.68 -1.35 2.56
N TYR A 32 13.39 -1.04 2.43
CA TYR A 32 12.54 -1.50 1.32
C TYR A 32 12.52 -0.46 0.21
N LYS A 33 12.47 -0.93 -1.03
CA LYS A 33 12.11 -0.10 -2.17
C LYS A 33 10.59 -0.11 -2.29
N ILE A 34 10.02 1.06 -2.49
CA ILE A 34 8.58 1.21 -2.62
C ILE A 34 8.23 2.15 -3.77
N ASN A 35 7.16 1.80 -4.48
CA ASN A 35 6.43 2.71 -5.36
C ASN A 35 5.01 2.87 -4.81
N VAL A 36 4.53 4.11 -4.68
CA VAL A 36 3.21 4.40 -4.12
C VAL A 36 2.33 5.08 -5.16
N GLU A 37 1.19 4.47 -5.47
CA GLU A 37 0.10 5.06 -6.22
C GLU A 37 -0.86 5.76 -5.26
N THR A 38 -1.32 6.95 -5.64
CA THR A 38 -2.28 7.74 -4.85
C THR A 38 -3.55 7.89 -5.65
N GLN A 39 -4.70 7.53 -5.08
CA GLN A 39 -6.01 7.69 -5.73
C GLN A 39 -6.91 8.63 -4.91
N GLY A 40 -7.67 9.47 -5.60
CA GLY A 40 -8.53 10.47 -4.96
C GLY A 40 -9.49 11.16 -5.92
N ALA A 41 -10.16 12.21 -5.45
CA ALA A 41 -11.11 12.98 -6.27
C ALA A 41 -10.47 13.64 -7.50
N LEU A 42 -9.15 13.88 -7.48
CA LEU A 42 -8.40 14.44 -8.60
C LEU A 42 -7.92 13.37 -9.60
N GLY A 43 -8.25 12.09 -9.34
CA GLY A 43 -7.79 10.94 -10.11
C GLY A 43 -6.65 10.20 -9.42
N SER A 44 -5.96 9.37 -10.21
CA SER A 44 -4.84 8.56 -9.78
C SER A 44 -3.51 9.19 -10.23
N GLU A 45 -2.55 9.29 -9.31
CA GLU A 45 -1.18 9.73 -9.59
C GLU A 45 -0.19 8.62 -9.26
N ASN A 46 0.97 8.66 -9.92
CA ASN A 46 2.02 7.64 -9.77
C ASN A 46 1.50 6.21 -9.95
N GLN A 47 0.62 6.03 -10.94
CA GLN A 47 -0.02 4.75 -11.21
C GLN A 47 1.03 3.65 -11.38
N LEU A 48 0.85 2.56 -10.64
CA LEU A 48 1.75 1.42 -10.65
C LEU A 48 1.70 0.72 -11.99
N THR A 49 2.87 0.50 -12.59
CA THR A 49 3.01 -0.29 -13.81
C THR A 49 2.88 -1.77 -13.49
N GLU A 50 2.47 -2.57 -14.48
CA GLU A 50 2.42 -4.04 -14.34
C GLU A 50 3.75 -4.61 -13.87
N GLN A 51 4.87 -4.12 -14.42
CA GLN A 51 6.22 -4.54 -14.02
C GLN A 51 6.52 -4.23 -12.54
N GLN A 52 6.05 -3.10 -12.01
CA GLN A 52 6.25 -2.78 -10.59
C GLN A 52 5.45 -3.72 -9.69
N ILE A 53 4.26 -4.11 -10.11
CA ILE A 53 3.40 -5.04 -9.39
C ILE A 53 3.99 -6.46 -9.45
N GLU A 54 4.42 -6.92 -10.62
CA GLU A 54 5.03 -8.26 -10.79
C GLU A 54 6.33 -8.44 -9.99
N ASN A 55 7.16 -7.40 -9.91
CA ASN A 55 8.41 -7.44 -9.14
C ASN A 55 8.20 -7.29 -7.63
N ALA A 56 7.02 -6.81 -7.20
CA ALA A 56 6.72 -6.59 -5.80
C ALA A 56 6.49 -7.90 -5.06
N SER A 57 7.00 -7.97 -3.83
CA SER A 57 6.75 -9.10 -2.94
C SER A 57 5.42 -8.99 -2.19
N VAL A 58 4.98 -7.76 -1.94
CA VAL A 58 3.79 -7.40 -1.15
C VAL A 58 3.15 -6.13 -1.73
N ALA A 59 1.82 -6.12 -1.82
CA ALA A 59 1.01 -4.93 -2.02
C ALA A 59 0.46 -4.41 -0.69
N VAL A 60 0.56 -3.11 -0.47
CA VAL A 60 0.04 -2.42 0.72
C VAL A 60 -1.08 -1.49 0.26
N ILE A 61 -2.32 -1.81 0.63
CA ILE A 61 -3.49 -1.02 0.26
C ILE A 61 -3.98 -0.27 1.49
N ILE A 62 -3.75 1.03 1.52
CA ILE A 62 -4.15 1.92 2.61
C ILE A 62 -5.29 2.79 2.09
N SER A 63 -6.53 2.39 2.37
CA SER A 63 -7.66 3.10 1.78
C SER A 63 -8.91 3.09 2.64
N ASP A 64 -9.65 4.19 2.57
CA ASP A 64 -11.00 4.33 3.12
C ASP A 64 -12.09 4.07 2.05
N ILE A 65 -11.70 3.74 0.81
CA ILE A 65 -12.58 3.47 -0.33
C ILE A 65 -12.14 2.21 -1.08
N ASN A 66 -12.97 1.75 -2.01
CA ASN A 66 -12.53 0.76 -2.98
C ASN A 66 -11.59 1.43 -3.97
N ILE A 67 -10.38 0.88 -4.09
CA ILE A 67 -9.39 1.35 -5.06
C ILE A 67 -9.78 0.90 -6.46
N GLU A 68 -9.45 1.73 -7.45
CA GLU A 68 -9.55 1.34 -8.85
C GLU A 68 -8.42 0.38 -9.23
N GLY A 69 -8.75 -0.63 -10.04
CA GLY A 69 -7.79 -1.60 -10.52
C GLY A 69 -7.29 -2.59 -9.46
N ILE A 70 -8.14 -2.94 -8.49
CA ILE A 70 -7.82 -3.87 -7.40
C ILE A 70 -7.41 -5.26 -7.91
N GLU A 71 -7.95 -5.66 -9.06
CA GLU A 71 -7.69 -6.94 -9.71
C GLU A 71 -6.22 -7.13 -10.10
N ARG A 72 -5.47 -6.04 -10.29
CA ARG A 72 -4.02 -6.07 -10.52
C ARG A 72 -3.26 -6.74 -9.38
N PHE A 73 -3.83 -6.78 -8.17
CA PHE A 73 -3.19 -7.30 -6.97
C PHE A 73 -3.68 -8.70 -6.56
N ASN A 74 -4.60 -9.32 -7.31
CA ASN A 74 -5.26 -10.58 -6.91
C ASN A 74 -4.30 -11.74 -6.63
N GLN A 75 -3.12 -11.78 -7.27
CA GLN A 75 -2.13 -12.84 -7.08
C GLN A 75 -1.03 -12.48 -6.06
N MET A 76 -1.14 -11.30 -5.44
CA MET A 76 -0.14 -10.78 -4.54
C MET A 76 -0.48 -11.09 -3.09
N ARG A 77 0.54 -10.97 -2.24
CA ARG A 77 0.33 -10.84 -0.80
C ARG A 77 -0.13 -9.42 -0.52
N ILE A 78 -1.25 -9.28 0.20
CA ILE A 78 -1.86 -7.97 0.43
C ILE A 78 -1.85 -7.67 1.93
N VAL A 79 -1.47 -6.44 2.28
CA VAL A 79 -1.77 -5.84 3.58
C VAL A 79 -2.75 -4.71 3.33
N ARG A 80 -3.92 -4.75 3.98
CA ARG A 80 -4.97 -3.74 3.84
C ARG A 80 -5.26 -3.09 5.17
N CYS A 81 -5.40 -1.77 5.17
CA CYS A 81 -5.88 -1.02 6.33
C CYS A 81 -6.52 0.31 5.93
N SER A 82 -7.20 0.97 6.87
CA SER A 82 -7.70 2.33 6.66
C SER A 82 -6.59 3.38 6.75
N ILE A 83 -6.80 4.54 6.13
CA ILE A 83 -5.83 5.65 6.18
C ILE A 83 -5.65 6.13 7.63
N ALA A 84 -6.75 6.27 8.37
CA ALA A 84 -6.72 6.69 9.77
C ALA A 84 -5.94 5.70 10.66
N TYR A 85 -6.07 4.40 10.40
CA TYR A 85 -5.32 3.38 11.12
C TYR A 85 -3.83 3.46 10.80
N TYR A 86 -3.47 3.56 9.52
CA TYR A 86 -2.08 3.62 9.10
C TYR A 86 -1.33 4.83 9.68
N LEU A 87 -1.95 6.00 9.67
CA LEU A 87 -1.35 7.23 10.22
C LEU A 87 -1.07 7.14 11.73
N ARG A 88 -1.78 6.25 12.46
CA ARG A 88 -1.59 6.05 13.91
C ARG A 88 -0.69 4.85 14.23
N ASN A 89 -0.74 3.81 13.40
CA ASN A 89 -0.16 2.50 13.68
C ASN A 89 0.80 2.04 12.57
N ALA A 90 1.56 2.96 11.98
CA ALA A 90 2.45 2.66 10.85
C ALA A 90 3.43 1.51 11.16
N ASP A 91 4.01 1.47 12.36
CA ASP A 91 4.92 0.38 12.76
C ASP A 91 4.23 -1.00 12.77
N GLU A 92 2.95 -1.06 13.17
CA GLU A 92 2.18 -2.31 13.16
C GLU A 92 1.91 -2.80 11.73
N VAL A 93 1.59 -1.88 10.83
CA VAL A 93 1.42 -2.21 9.41
C VAL A 93 2.74 -2.68 8.79
N MET A 94 3.88 -2.06 9.13
CA MET A 94 5.20 -2.52 8.68
C MET A 94 5.53 -3.92 9.19
N LEU A 95 5.15 -4.26 10.43
CA LEU A 95 5.29 -5.62 10.95
C LEU A 95 4.38 -6.61 10.22
N ALA A 96 3.16 -6.21 9.87
CA ALA A 96 2.25 -7.03 9.08
C ALA A 96 2.79 -7.30 7.66
N ILE A 97 3.46 -6.32 7.04
CA ILE A 97 4.15 -6.50 5.75
C ILE A 97 5.22 -7.60 5.85
N GLU A 98 6.03 -7.59 6.91
CA GLU A 98 7.03 -8.66 7.13
C GLU A 98 6.40 -10.02 7.41
N LYS A 99 5.27 -10.06 8.14
CA LYS A 99 4.55 -11.31 8.39
C LYS A 99 3.96 -11.89 7.12
N VAL A 100 3.25 -11.09 6.33
CA VAL A 100 2.57 -11.57 5.11
C VAL A 100 3.59 -12.03 4.08
N ARG A 101 4.77 -11.40 4.00
CA ARG A 101 5.88 -11.79 3.13
C ARG A 101 6.25 -13.27 3.28
N LEU A 102 6.17 -13.83 4.50
CA LEU A 102 6.46 -15.24 4.79
C LEU A 102 5.26 -16.17 4.58
N ALA A 103 4.06 -15.61 4.40
CA ALA A 103 2.83 -16.34 4.15
C ALA A 103 2.78 -16.87 2.70
N PRO A 104 1.93 -17.87 2.41
CA PRO A 104 1.71 -18.34 1.05
C PRO A 104 1.25 -17.20 0.12
N PRO A 105 1.48 -17.30 -1.20
CA PRO A 105 0.93 -16.36 -2.17
C PRO A 105 -0.59 -16.21 -2.00
N ASN A 106 -1.15 -15.04 -2.37
CA ASN A 106 -2.57 -14.69 -2.21
C ASN A 106 -3.03 -14.55 -0.75
N SER A 107 -2.11 -14.46 0.22
CA SER A 107 -2.48 -14.14 1.59
C SER A 107 -2.84 -12.67 1.72
N GLU A 108 -3.95 -12.37 2.39
CA GLU A 108 -4.37 -11.02 2.74
C GLU A 108 -4.40 -10.86 4.27
N ILE A 109 -3.76 -9.80 4.78
CA ILE A 109 -3.89 -9.35 6.16
C ILE A 109 -4.67 -8.04 6.14
N VAL A 110 -5.77 -7.99 6.90
CA VAL A 110 -6.59 -6.78 7.08
C VAL A 110 -6.41 -6.28 8.51
N LEU A 111 -6.13 -4.99 8.66
CA LEU A 111 -5.93 -4.29 9.94
C LEU A 111 -6.91 -3.11 10.09
#